data_AF-A0A2G6UER4-F1
#
_entry.id   AF-A0A2G6UER4-F1
#
_cell.length_a   1.000
_cell.length_b   1.000
_cell.length_c   1.000
_cell.angle_alpha   90.00
_cell.angle_beta   90.00
_cell.angle_gamma   90.00
#
_symmetry.space_group_name_H-M   'P 1'
#
loop_
_entity.id
_entity.type
_entity.pdbx_description
1 polymer ?
#
loop_
_entity_poly.entity_id
_entity_poly.type
_entity_poly.pdbx_seq_one_letter_code
_entity_poly.pdbx_strand_id
1 'polypeptide(L)'
;MNNIFEKFEDAFNLNSRTNTISHIQSISEIDFNIFENAVSKVENDLSKEINNAESNSAKLSEGISNYADNNNFIPTANDLEIFDKIQDYSIDQHIYTEYLTALSEMKIVYMFKTLEINMKTLIKTAYPHVNTKSFYQWENMVSFFSSTNIKISDIQGYQEAIELRKVNNCIKHTDLINNDVKNIREFTFLDYFDSNSITTFYDRIKECIKNFFKELTDLVIQDLFDFNPERIEKLCDDYSNRMDNEALKIFVDALKNRIK
;
A
#
# COMPACT_ATOMS: atom_id res chain seq x y z
N MET A 1 19.98 -28.66 -36.23
CA MET A 1 19.50 -27.28 -36.46
C MET A 1 18.05 -27.05 -35.98
N ASN A 2 17.14 -28.04 -36.07
CA ASN A 2 15.75 -27.86 -35.59
C ASN A 2 15.59 -27.58 -34.08
N ASN A 3 16.45 -28.15 -33.22
CA ASN A 3 16.37 -28.01 -31.76
C ASN A 3 16.76 -26.61 -31.23
N ILE A 4 17.42 -25.78 -32.05
CA ILE A 4 17.72 -24.38 -31.69
C ILE A 4 16.52 -23.49 -32.06
N PHE A 5 15.92 -23.70 -33.23
CA PHE A 5 14.76 -22.92 -33.67
C PHE A 5 13.51 -23.16 -32.80
N GLU A 6 13.25 -24.39 -32.35
CA GLU A 6 12.15 -24.66 -31.38
C GLU A 6 12.38 -23.93 -30.05
N LYS A 7 13.62 -23.92 -29.54
CA LYS A 7 13.97 -23.16 -28.32
C LYS A 7 13.86 -21.65 -28.51
N PHE A 8 14.10 -21.15 -29.72
CA PHE A 8 13.93 -19.74 -30.06
C PHE A 8 12.46 -19.36 -30.22
N GLU A 9 11.62 -20.22 -30.81
CA GLU A 9 10.17 -19.98 -30.90
C GLU A 9 9.51 -19.96 -29.52
N ASP A 10 9.88 -20.85 -28.61
CA ASP A 10 9.38 -20.84 -27.23
C ASP A 10 9.87 -19.63 -26.42
N ALA A 11 11.11 -19.18 -26.66
CA ALA A 11 11.67 -17.99 -26.00
C ALA A 11 10.95 -16.69 -26.40
N PHE A 12 10.43 -16.61 -27.64
CA PHE A 12 9.72 -15.43 -28.15
C PHE A 12 8.19 -15.61 -28.22
N ASN A 13 7.67 -16.78 -27.86
CA ASN A 13 6.23 -16.97 -27.68
C ASN A 13 5.79 -16.27 -26.39
N LEU A 14 5.38 -15.01 -26.50
CA LEU A 14 4.86 -14.21 -25.38
C LEU A 14 3.65 -14.85 -24.67
N ASN A 15 2.99 -15.83 -25.32
CA ASN A 15 1.88 -16.59 -24.77
C ASN A 15 2.32 -17.94 -24.18
N SER A 16 3.63 -18.22 -24.09
CA SER A 16 4.11 -19.42 -23.41
C SER A 16 3.82 -19.32 -21.91
N ARG A 17 3.51 -20.46 -21.28
CA ARG A 17 3.27 -20.53 -19.83
C ARG A 17 4.37 -19.84 -19.03
N THR A 18 5.63 -20.09 -19.37
CA THR A 18 6.79 -19.52 -18.70
C THR A 18 6.82 -17.99 -18.81
N ASN A 19 6.54 -17.45 -20.00
CA ASN A 19 6.51 -16.00 -20.20
C ASN A 19 5.33 -15.34 -19.47
N THR A 20 4.16 -15.98 -19.46
CA THR A 20 3.00 -15.47 -18.71
C THR A 20 3.26 -15.48 -17.20
N ILE A 21 3.84 -16.56 -16.67
CA ILE A 21 4.24 -16.63 -15.24
C ILE A 21 5.23 -15.51 -14.92
N SER A 22 6.30 -15.38 -15.72
CA SER A 22 7.31 -14.33 -15.50
C SER A 22 6.71 -12.92 -15.56
N HIS A 23 5.78 -12.68 -16.50
CA HIS A 23 5.11 -11.38 -16.61
C HIS A 23 4.18 -11.09 -15.42
N ILE A 24 3.50 -12.10 -14.87
CA ILE A 24 2.68 -11.94 -13.66
C ILE A 24 3.58 -11.71 -12.43
N GLN A 25 4.69 -12.45 -12.31
CA GLN A 25 5.63 -12.31 -11.20
C GLN A 25 6.25 -10.91 -11.13
N SER A 26 6.62 -10.32 -12.26
CA SER A 26 7.24 -8.98 -12.28
C SER A 26 6.31 -7.87 -11.76
N ILE A 27 4.99 -8.07 -11.75
CA ILE A 27 4.03 -7.15 -11.13
C ILE A 27 4.27 -7.06 -9.61
N SER A 28 4.66 -8.17 -8.97
CA SER A 28 4.95 -8.21 -7.53
C SER A 28 6.31 -7.62 -7.15
N GLU A 29 7.19 -7.36 -8.12
CA GLU A 29 8.51 -6.76 -7.91
C GLU A 29 8.46 -5.23 -7.85
N ILE A 30 7.28 -4.62 -8.04
CA ILE A 30 7.09 -3.17 -7.96
C ILE A 30 7.49 -2.65 -6.58
N ASP A 31 8.35 -1.63 -6.58
CA ASP A 31 8.82 -0.99 -5.36
C ASP A 31 7.73 -0.10 -4.75
N PHE A 32 7.23 -0.48 -3.56
CA PHE A 32 6.30 0.32 -2.78
C PHE A 32 6.93 1.57 -2.16
N ASN A 33 8.28 1.65 -2.13
CA ASN A 33 9.02 2.70 -1.44
C ASN A 33 9.42 3.88 -2.35
N ILE A 34 8.97 3.90 -3.61
CA ILE A 34 9.31 4.97 -4.57
C ILE A 34 8.99 6.36 -4.00
N PHE A 35 7.81 6.53 -3.40
CA PHE A 35 7.42 7.81 -2.83
C PHE A 35 8.23 8.18 -1.59
N GLU A 36 8.43 7.24 -0.65
CA GLU A 36 9.28 7.42 0.54
C GLU A 36 10.69 7.87 0.15
N ASN A 37 11.29 7.19 -0.81
CA ASN A 37 12.61 7.53 -1.33
C ASN A 37 12.63 8.95 -1.92
N ALA A 38 11.59 9.32 -2.67
CA ALA A 38 11.47 10.63 -3.30
C ALA A 38 11.31 11.79 -2.29
N VAL A 39 10.62 11.56 -1.18
CA VAL A 39 10.34 12.61 -0.17
C VAL A 39 11.32 12.64 1.00
N SER A 40 12.12 11.58 1.18
CA SER A 40 13.04 11.41 2.32
C SER A 40 13.93 12.62 2.60
N LYS A 41 14.46 13.28 1.56
CA LYS A 41 15.27 14.48 1.73
C LYS A 41 14.45 15.64 2.32
N VAL A 42 13.25 15.86 1.80
CA VAL A 42 12.37 16.94 2.26
C VAL A 42 11.97 16.72 3.71
N GLU A 43 11.65 15.48 4.09
CA GLU A 43 11.32 15.14 5.49
C GLU A 43 12.49 15.39 6.44
N ASN A 44 13.70 15.03 6.03
CA ASN A 44 14.91 15.29 6.81
C ASN A 44 15.18 16.79 6.94
N ASP A 45 14.95 17.57 5.89
CA ASP A 45 15.17 19.02 5.91
C ASP A 45 14.12 19.71 6.78
N LEU A 46 12.84 19.33 6.69
CA LEU A 46 11.77 19.81 7.59
C LEU A 46 12.07 19.48 9.06
N SER A 47 12.51 18.25 9.33
CA SER A 47 12.85 17.83 10.70
C SER A 47 14.02 18.64 11.27
N LYS A 48 15.00 19.03 10.44
CA LYS A 48 16.08 19.92 10.87
C LYS A 48 15.55 21.32 11.17
N GLU A 49 14.67 21.88 10.34
CA GLU A 49 14.11 23.21 10.58
C GLU A 49 13.26 23.26 11.86
N ILE A 50 12.47 22.21 12.13
CA ILE A 50 11.73 22.05 13.41
C ILE A 50 12.71 22.10 14.60
N ASN A 51 13.77 21.29 14.57
CA ASN A 51 14.76 21.22 15.64
C ASN A 51 15.54 22.54 15.79
N ASN A 52 15.82 23.24 14.68
CA ASN A 52 16.49 24.54 14.69
C ASN A 52 15.62 25.61 15.35
N ALA A 53 14.33 25.67 14.98
CA ALA A 53 13.37 26.61 15.55
C ALA A 53 13.22 26.37 17.07
N GLU A 54 13.08 25.11 17.50
CA GLU A 54 13.01 24.74 18.91
C GLU A 54 14.29 25.13 19.66
N SER A 55 15.47 24.82 19.10
CA SER A 55 16.76 25.15 19.73
C SER A 55 16.97 26.66 19.87
N ASN A 56 16.59 27.44 18.85
CA ASN A 56 16.76 28.89 18.88
C ASN A 56 15.77 29.56 19.84
N SER A 57 14.52 29.08 19.87
CA SER A 57 13.51 29.52 20.84
C SER A 57 13.97 29.27 22.28
N ALA A 58 14.49 28.08 22.56
CA ALA A 58 15.02 27.72 23.88
C ALA A 58 16.17 28.66 24.30
N LYS A 59 17.16 28.90 23.42
CA LYS A 59 18.29 29.81 23.72
C LYS A 59 17.85 31.24 23.97
N LEU A 60 16.87 31.75 23.21
CA LEU A 60 16.33 33.09 23.41
C LEU A 60 15.59 33.22 24.75
N SER A 61 14.89 32.17 25.16
CA SER A 61 14.15 32.15 26.43
C SER A 61 15.08 32.29 27.65
N GLU A 62 16.32 31.79 27.58
CA GLU A 62 17.35 31.97 28.62
C GLU A 62 17.79 33.43 28.78
N GLY A 63 17.62 34.25 27.73
CA GLY A 63 17.96 35.68 27.72
C GLY A 63 16.92 36.59 28.36
N ILE A 64 15.77 36.06 28.75
CA ILE A 64 14.71 36.81 29.43
C ILE A 64 15.16 37.05 30.88
N SER A 65 15.23 38.32 31.29
CA SER A 65 15.63 38.71 32.65
C SER A 65 14.77 38.01 33.73
N ASN A 66 15.43 37.48 34.77
CA ASN A 66 14.84 36.71 35.87
C ASN A 66 13.44 37.21 36.31
N TYR A 67 12.45 36.34 36.10
CA TYR A 67 11.17 36.32 36.79
C TYR A 67 11.38 36.04 38.28
N ALA A 68 11.72 37.05 39.10
CA ALA A 68 11.62 36.90 40.56
C ALA A 68 11.48 38.22 41.31
N ASP A 69 10.40 38.25 42.10
CA ASP A 69 10.04 39.14 43.21
C ASP A 69 9.49 40.55 42.93
N ASN A 70 8.19 40.68 43.25
CA ASN A 70 7.40 41.89 43.55
C ASN A 70 6.52 42.47 42.43
N ASN A 71 5.46 41.72 42.08
CA ASN A 71 4.06 42.16 41.86
C ASN A 71 3.73 43.41 41.02
N ASN A 72 4.66 44.01 40.28
CA ASN A 72 4.38 45.02 39.26
C ASN A 72 5.51 44.98 38.22
N PHE A 73 5.37 44.12 37.21
CA PHE A 73 6.35 44.01 36.13
C PHE A 73 5.84 44.66 34.84
N ILE A 74 6.71 45.46 34.23
CA ILE A 74 6.52 46.04 32.90
C ILE A 74 7.66 45.46 32.05
N PRO A 75 7.37 44.66 31.01
CA PRO A 75 8.39 44.11 30.11
C PRO A 75 9.32 45.22 29.58
N THR A 76 10.62 44.96 29.53
CA THR A 76 11.54 45.88 28.86
C THR A 76 11.37 45.80 27.34
N ALA A 77 11.82 46.81 26.60
CA ALA A 77 11.81 46.76 25.13
C ALA A 77 12.61 45.56 24.57
N ASN A 78 13.68 45.15 25.26
CA ASN A 78 14.47 43.97 24.89
C ASN A 78 13.70 42.67 25.15
N ASP A 79 12.95 42.58 26.26
CA ASP A 79 12.10 41.40 26.52
C ASP A 79 11.02 41.26 25.44
N LEU A 80 10.40 42.37 25.03
CA LEU A 80 9.41 42.37 23.93
C LEU A 80 10.03 41.88 22.61
N GLU A 81 11.24 42.33 22.26
CA GLU A 81 11.93 41.85 21.05
C GLU A 81 12.27 40.35 21.12
N ILE A 82 12.63 39.84 22.31
CA ILE A 82 12.85 38.42 22.52
C ILE A 82 11.53 37.63 22.38
N PHE A 83 10.44 38.14 22.94
CA PHE A 83 9.12 37.51 22.80
C PHE A 83 8.67 37.44 21.35
N ASP A 84 8.83 38.52 20.58
CA ASP A 84 8.49 38.54 19.15
C ASP A 84 9.27 37.46 18.39
N LYS A 85 10.58 37.32 18.63
CA LYS A 85 11.41 36.29 17.97
C LYS A 85 11.04 34.86 18.40
N ILE A 86 10.73 34.64 19.67
CA ILE A 86 10.25 33.34 20.16
C ILE A 86 8.93 32.98 19.47
N GLN A 87 8.04 33.95 19.33
CA GLN A 87 6.77 33.76 18.62
C GLN A 87 7.00 33.41 17.14
N ASP A 88 7.93 34.09 16.47
CA ASP A 88 8.31 33.76 15.08
C ASP A 88 8.79 32.31 14.96
N TYR A 89 9.69 31.86 15.84
CA TYR A 89 10.15 30.47 15.84
C TYR A 89 9.03 29.47 16.16
N SER A 90 8.08 29.83 17.03
CA SER A 90 6.91 28.98 17.31
C SER A 90 6.00 28.84 16.09
N ILE A 91 5.84 29.91 15.31
CA ILE A 91 5.05 29.89 14.06
C ILE A 91 5.76 29.00 13.03
N ASP A 92 7.07 29.17 12.84
CA ASP A 92 7.86 28.36 11.92
C ASP A 92 7.80 26.87 12.29
N GLN A 93 8.00 26.55 13.56
CA GLN A 93 7.92 25.17 14.06
C GLN A 93 6.54 24.54 13.77
N HIS A 94 5.46 25.29 14.01
CA HIS A 94 4.11 24.81 13.72
C HIS A 94 3.93 24.55 12.22
N ILE A 95 4.31 25.49 11.35
CA ILE A 95 4.19 25.35 9.89
C ILE A 95 4.98 24.14 9.37
N TYR A 96 6.23 23.96 9.82
CA TYR A 96 7.04 22.82 9.39
C TYR A 96 6.48 21.48 9.89
N THR A 97 5.86 21.47 11.08
CA THR A 97 5.19 20.29 11.62
C THR A 97 3.96 19.91 10.79
N GLU A 98 3.16 20.90 10.37
CA GLU A 98 2.02 20.69 9.47
C GLU A 98 2.49 20.12 8.12
N TYR A 99 3.57 20.65 7.54
CA TYR A 99 4.14 20.09 6.30
C TYR A 99 4.64 18.66 6.46
N LEU A 100 5.29 18.34 7.57
CA LEU A 100 5.77 16.99 7.85
C LEU A 100 4.60 16.00 8.04
N THR A 101 3.52 16.44 8.68
CA THR A 101 2.30 15.66 8.85
C THR A 101 1.65 15.40 7.49
N ALA A 102 1.48 16.42 6.65
CA ALA A 102 0.94 16.28 5.31
C ALA A 102 1.78 15.32 4.43
N LEU A 103 3.11 15.35 4.51
CA LEU A 103 3.97 14.39 3.80
C LEU A 103 3.75 12.96 4.30
N SER A 104 3.61 12.79 5.61
CA SER A 104 3.34 11.48 6.22
C SER A 104 1.99 10.93 5.77
N GLU A 105 0.95 11.77 5.72
CA GLU A 105 -0.37 11.40 5.18
C GLU A 105 -0.27 10.96 3.72
N MET A 106 0.50 11.68 2.90
CA MET A 106 0.69 11.34 1.50
C MET A 106 1.39 9.99 1.31
N LYS A 107 2.26 9.56 2.23
CA LYS A 107 2.82 8.20 2.20
C LYS A 107 1.74 7.14 2.32
N ILE A 108 0.76 7.33 3.21
CA ILE A 108 -0.38 6.40 3.37
C ILE A 108 -1.24 6.38 2.10
N VAL A 109 -1.59 7.57 1.60
CA VAL A 109 -2.42 7.71 0.38
C VAL A 109 -1.73 7.05 -0.81
N TYR A 110 -0.43 7.29 -0.98
CA TYR A 110 0.37 6.69 -2.03
C TYR A 110 0.43 5.17 -1.92
N MET A 111 0.76 4.64 -0.74
CA MET A 111 0.87 3.19 -0.53
C MET A 111 -0.43 2.46 -0.85
N PHE A 112 -1.57 3.00 -0.38
CA PHE A 112 -2.87 2.42 -0.70
C PHE A 112 -3.17 2.49 -2.20
N LYS A 113 -2.81 3.60 -2.86
CA LYS A 113 -3.01 3.74 -4.30
C LYS A 113 -2.16 2.76 -5.10
N THR A 114 -0.92 2.55 -4.69
CA THR A 114 -0.01 1.57 -5.29
C THR A 114 -0.57 0.16 -5.15
N LEU A 115 -1.05 -0.23 -3.96
CA LEU A 115 -1.70 -1.52 -3.75
C LEU A 115 -2.90 -1.71 -4.70
N GLU A 116 -3.79 -0.72 -4.80
CA GLU A 116 -4.96 -0.77 -5.68
C GLU A 116 -4.58 -0.93 -7.16
N ILE A 117 -3.61 -0.15 -7.64
CA ILE A 117 -3.11 -0.21 -9.01
C ILE A 117 -2.52 -1.58 -9.29
N ASN A 118 -1.68 -2.10 -8.39
CA ASN A 118 -0.98 -3.36 -8.56
C ASN A 118 -1.95 -4.54 -8.56
N MET A 119 -2.93 -4.57 -7.65
CA MET A 119 -3.98 -5.60 -7.65
C MET A 119 -4.83 -5.55 -8.93
N LYS A 120 -5.23 -4.36 -9.40
CA LYS A 120 -5.95 -4.23 -10.68
C LYS A 120 -5.12 -4.69 -11.87
N THR A 121 -3.82 -4.41 -11.85
CA THR A 121 -2.89 -4.80 -12.91
C THR A 121 -2.71 -6.31 -12.94
N LEU A 122 -2.50 -6.92 -11.76
CA LEU A 122 -2.46 -8.37 -11.59
C LEU A 122 -3.71 -9.03 -12.17
N ILE A 123 -4.90 -8.56 -11.82
CA ILE A 123 -6.15 -9.15 -12.32
C ILE A 123 -6.31 -8.96 -13.83
N LYS A 124 -6.00 -7.78 -14.38
CA LYS A 124 -6.08 -7.55 -15.84
C LYS A 124 -5.12 -8.46 -16.62
N THR A 125 -3.92 -8.68 -16.08
CA THR A 125 -2.91 -9.53 -16.72
C THR A 125 -3.28 -11.00 -16.61
N ALA A 126 -3.72 -11.46 -15.44
CA ALA A 126 -4.07 -12.85 -15.16
C ALA A 126 -5.43 -13.26 -15.77
N TYR A 127 -6.39 -12.34 -15.82
CA TYR A 127 -7.77 -12.59 -16.25
C TYR A 127 -8.25 -11.50 -17.23
N PRO A 128 -7.79 -11.51 -18.49
CA PRO A 128 -8.01 -10.41 -19.45
C PRO A 128 -9.49 -10.09 -19.76
N HIS A 129 -10.39 -11.03 -19.51
CA HIS A 129 -11.82 -10.89 -19.75
C HIS A 129 -12.59 -10.24 -18.58
N VAL A 130 -11.92 -10.00 -17.45
CA VAL A 130 -12.55 -9.45 -16.24
C VAL A 130 -12.66 -7.91 -16.33
N ASN A 131 -13.86 -7.40 -16.13
CA ASN A 131 -14.08 -5.95 -16.05
C ASN A 131 -13.66 -5.41 -14.68
N THR A 132 -12.54 -4.71 -14.65
CA THR A 132 -11.94 -4.16 -13.42
C THR A 132 -12.45 -2.77 -13.03
N LYS A 133 -13.43 -2.20 -13.76
CA LYS A 133 -13.94 -0.84 -13.49
C LYS A 133 -14.53 -0.67 -12.09
N SER A 134 -15.12 -1.71 -11.52
CA SER A 134 -15.76 -1.66 -10.19
C SER A 134 -14.80 -1.97 -9.03
N PHE A 135 -13.55 -2.32 -9.31
CA PHE A 135 -12.56 -2.71 -8.30
C PHE A 135 -11.94 -1.53 -7.55
N TYR A 136 -12.46 -0.31 -7.72
CA TYR A 136 -12.21 0.76 -6.74
C TYR A 136 -12.94 0.49 -5.42
N GLN A 137 -13.99 -0.36 -5.43
CA GLN A 137 -14.62 -0.89 -4.23
C GLN A 137 -13.88 -2.17 -3.83
N TRP A 138 -13.33 -2.19 -2.63
CA TRP A 138 -12.54 -3.31 -2.11
C TRP A 138 -13.34 -4.61 -2.05
N GLU A 139 -14.62 -4.52 -1.71
CA GLU A 139 -15.55 -5.64 -1.58
C GLU A 139 -15.74 -6.37 -2.92
N ASN A 140 -15.73 -5.64 -4.03
CA ASN A 140 -15.78 -6.23 -5.37
C ASN A 140 -14.50 -6.99 -5.69
N MET A 141 -13.35 -6.50 -5.21
CA MET A 141 -12.06 -7.17 -5.39
C MET A 141 -11.98 -8.45 -4.54
N VAL A 142 -12.43 -8.41 -3.28
CA VAL A 142 -12.56 -9.60 -2.41
C VAL A 142 -13.48 -10.63 -3.05
N SER A 143 -14.64 -10.19 -3.56
CA SER A 143 -15.63 -11.06 -4.19
C SER A 143 -15.08 -11.72 -5.45
N PHE A 144 -14.30 -10.98 -6.25
CA PHE A 144 -13.63 -11.52 -7.42
C PHE A 144 -12.68 -12.66 -7.05
N PHE A 145 -11.74 -12.44 -6.13
CA PHE A 145 -10.81 -13.50 -5.73
C PHE A 145 -11.49 -14.70 -5.09
N SER A 146 -12.56 -14.47 -4.32
CA SER A 146 -13.37 -15.55 -3.76
C SER A 146 -14.00 -16.42 -4.87
N SER A 147 -14.41 -15.82 -5.99
CA SER A 147 -14.95 -16.54 -7.15
C SER A 147 -13.89 -17.37 -7.90
N THR A 148 -12.61 -17.01 -7.78
CA THR A 148 -11.47 -17.78 -8.30
C THR A 148 -10.88 -18.71 -7.25
N ASN A 149 -11.61 -19.00 -6.15
CA ASN A 149 -11.18 -19.85 -5.05
C ASN A 149 -9.90 -19.35 -4.32
N ILE A 150 -9.57 -18.06 -4.45
CA ILE A 150 -8.47 -17.40 -3.74
C ILE A 150 -9.06 -16.65 -2.54
N LYS A 151 -8.79 -17.13 -1.33
CA LYS A 151 -9.25 -16.48 -0.09
C LYS A 151 -8.22 -15.45 0.36
N ILE A 152 -8.35 -14.22 -0.13
CA ILE A 152 -7.37 -13.17 0.21
C ILE A 152 -7.36 -12.79 1.70
N SER A 153 -8.42 -13.12 2.44
CA SER A 153 -8.49 -12.97 3.89
C SER A 153 -7.47 -13.81 4.65
N ASP A 154 -7.00 -14.90 4.03
CA ASP A 154 -6.14 -15.89 4.66
C ASP A 154 -4.65 -15.57 4.41
N ILE A 155 -4.37 -14.60 3.55
CA ILE A 155 -3.02 -14.17 3.16
C ILE A 155 -2.40 -13.33 4.29
N GLN A 156 -1.13 -13.59 4.61
CA GLN A 156 -0.40 -12.79 5.58
C GLN A 156 -0.32 -11.32 5.11
N GLY A 157 -0.62 -10.38 6.01
CA GLY A 157 -0.65 -8.96 5.67
C GLY A 157 -2.02 -8.43 5.20
N TYR A 158 -3.03 -9.30 5.09
CA TYR A 158 -4.39 -8.87 4.72
C TYR A 158 -4.97 -7.87 5.73
N GLN A 159 -4.78 -8.11 7.03
CA GLN A 159 -5.29 -7.22 8.07
C GLN A 159 -4.65 -5.84 7.97
N GLU A 160 -3.34 -5.76 7.72
CA GLU A 160 -2.61 -4.53 7.48
C GLU A 160 -3.11 -3.79 6.23
N ALA A 161 -3.50 -4.53 5.17
CA ALA A 161 -4.14 -3.93 3.99
C ALA A 161 -5.51 -3.31 4.31
N ILE A 162 -6.29 -3.96 5.20
CA ILE A 162 -7.56 -3.41 5.69
C ILE A 162 -7.33 -2.18 6.57
N GLU A 163 -6.34 -2.21 7.45
CA GLU A 163 -5.94 -1.07 8.28
C GLU A 163 -5.49 0.11 7.40
N LEU A 164 -4.62 -0.13 6.42
CA LEU A 164 -4.17 0.86 5.43
C LEU A 164 -5.37 1.51 4.72
N ARG A 165 -6.34 0.71 4.29
CA ARG A 165 -7.58 1.21 3.67
C ARG A 165 -8.36 2.14 4.61
N LYS A 166 -8.52 1.75 5.89
CA LYS A 166 -9.23 2.54 6.90
C LYS A 166 -8.54 3.87 7.15
N VAL A 167 -7.21 3.85 7.36
CA VAL A 167 -6.42 5.06 7.61
C VAL A 167 -6.44 5.99 6.39
N ASN A 168 -6.22 5.47 5.18
CA ASN A 168 -6.33 6.24 3.93
C ASN A 168 -7.70 6.91 3.79
N ASN A 169 -8.79 6.20 4.09
CA ASN A 169 -10.14 6.75 3.99
C ASN A 169 -10.39 7.83 5.04
N CYS A 170 -9.85 7.67 6.25
CA CYS A 170 -9.93 8.68 7.30
C CYS A 170 -9.23 9.96 6.85
N ILE A 171 -7.94 9.88 6.47
CA ILE A 171 -7.11 11.00 5.97
C ILE A 171 -7.79 11.75 4.83
N LYS A 172 -8.46 11.06 3.90
CA LYS A 172 -9.10 11.69 2.73
C LYS A 172 -10.37 12.47 3.03
N HIS A 173 -11.03 12.20 4.15
CA HIS A 173 -12.39 12.67 4.41
C HIS A 173 -12.53 13.46 5.70
N THR A 174 -11.58 13.34 6.62
CA THR A 174 -11.63 14.02 7.91
C THR A 174 -10.25 14.17 8.51
N ASP A 175 -10.03 15.32 9.15
CA ASP A 175 -8.81 15.58 9.93
C ASP A 175 -8.87 14.89 11.31
N LEU A 176 -10.04 14.36 11.71
CA LEU A 176 -10.29 13.72 12.99
C LEU A 176 -10.20 12.19 12.87
N ILE A 177 -9.54 11.57 13.84
CA ILE A 177 -9.46 10.11 13.94
C ILE A 177 -10.81 9.54 14.36
N ASN A 178 -11.43 8.75 13.47
CA ASN A 178 -12.70 8.08 13.73
C ASN A 178 -12.54 6.77 14.52
N ASN A 179 -13.66 6.21 15.00
CA ASN A 179 -13.67 4.97 15.80
C ASN A 179 -13.07 3.75 15.06
N ASP A 180 -13.14 3.71 13.72
CA ASP A 180 -12.56 2.59 12.96
C ASP A 180 -11.04 2.61 13.03
N VAL A 181 -10.44 3.80 13.03
CA VAL A 181 -9.00 4.01 13.13
C VAL A 181 -8.53 3.95 14.58
N LYS A 182 -9.34 4.34 15.59
CA LYS A 182 -8.96 4.21 17.02
C LYS A 182 -8.69 2.77 17.46
N ASN A 183 -9.17 1.77 16.72
CA ASN A 183 -8.83 0.36 16.98
C ASN A 183 -7.43 -0.05 16.50
N ILE A 184 -6.72 0.84 15.78
CA ILE A 184 -5.36 0.63 15.33
C ILE A 184 -4.41 1.20 16.39
N ARG A 185 -3.42 0.40 16.79
CA ARG A 185 -2.58 0.65 17.97
C ARG A 185 -1.84 1.99 17.96
N GLU A 186 -1.47 2.49 16.78
CA GLU A 186 -0.78 3.78 16.64
C GLU A 186 -1.71 4.99 16.87
N PHE A 187 -3.02 4.79 16.85
CA PHE A 187 -4.02 5.86 16.83
C PHE A 187 -5.04 5.79 17.98
N THR A 188 -4.90 4.82 18.89
CA THR A 188 -5.93 4.51 19.92
C THR A 188 -6.30 5.68 20.82
N PHE A 189 -5.33 6.51 21.19
CA PHE A 189 -5.51 7.62 22.12
C PHE A 189 -5.41 8.99 21.46
N LEU A 190 -5.41 9.03 20.12
CA LEU A 190 -5.24 10.25 19.36
C LEU A 190 -6.60 10.72 18.83
N ASP A 191 -6.78 12.04 18.80
CA ASP A 191 -7.94 12.67 18.17
C ASP A 191 -7.62 13.17 16.77
N TYR A 192 -6.34 13.41 16.47
CA TYR A 192 -5.82 13.91 15.20
C TYR A 192 -4.61 13.08 14.79
N PHE A 193 -4.34 13.02 13.48
CA PHE A 193 -3.10 12.44 13.00
C PHE A 193 -1.93 13.39 13.24
N ASP A 194 -0.79 12.83 13.63
CA ASP A 194 0.48 13.53 13.65
C ASP A 194 1.53 12.75 12.84
N SER A 195 2.58 13.43 12.41
CA SER A 195 3.64 12.82 11.59
C SER A 195 4.25 11.57 12.23
N ASN A 196 4.40 11.53 13.55
CA ASN A 196 5.05 10.43 14.27
C ASN A 196 4.17 9.16 14.30
N SER A 197 2.89 9.31 14.62
CA SER A 197 1.91 8.22 14.63
C SER A 197 1.69 7.65 13.24
N ILE A 198 1.59 8.51 12.21
CA ILE A 198 1.49 8.06 10.81
C ILE A 198 2.76 7.31 10.39
N THR A 199 3.94 7.87 10.68
CA THR A 199 5.22 7.24 10.32
C THR A 199 5.39 5.88 10.98
N THR A 200 5.07 5.79 12.28
CA THR A 200 5.10 4.52 13.04
C THR A 200 4.16 3.48 12.43
N PHE A 201 2.95 3.89 12.03
CA PHE A 201 2.00 3.02 11.36
C PHE A 201 2.52 2.56 10.00
N TYR A 202 3.01 3.49 9.18
CA TYR A 202 3.57 3.22 7.86
C TYR A 202 4.73 2.22 7.93
N ASP A 203 5.69 2.44 8.82
CA ASP A 203 6.87 1.59 8.97
C ASP A 203 6.52 0.17 9.41
N ARG A 204 5.47 0.02 10.23
CA ARG A 204 4.95 -1.30 10.60
C ARG A 204 4.40 -2.05 9.39
N ILE A 205 3.57 -1.39 8.59
CA ILE A 205 2.77 -2.10 7.58
C ILE A 205 3.50 -2.28 6.25
N LYS A 206 4.51 -1.45 5.93
CA LYS A 206 5.09 -1.38 4.58
C LYS A 206 5.58 -2.71 4.03
N GLU A 207 6.31 -3.48 4.84
CA GLU A 207 6.76 -4.83 4.46
C GLU A 207 5.62 -5.85 4.47
N CYS A 208 4.64 -5.72 5.36
CA CYS A 208 3.45 -6.59 5.36
C CYS A 208 2.64 -6.45 4.08
N ILE A 209 2.43 -5.22 3.58
CA ILE A 209 1.71 -4.96 2.33
C ILE A 209 2.45 -5.54 1.12
N LYS A 210 3.77 -5.39 1.10
CA LYS A 210 4.62 -5.97 0.05
C LYS A 210 4.53 -7.50 0.03
N ASN A 211 4.63 -8.13 1.20
CA ASN A 211 4.53 -9.58 1.34
C ASN A 211 3.13 -10.09 0.97
N PHE A 212 2.08 -9.41 1.43
CA PHE A 212 0.69 -9.69 1.06
C PHE A 212 0.52 -9.71 -0.46
N PHE A 213 1.03 -8.68 -1.15
CA PHE A 213 0.86 -8.58 -2.59
C PHE A 213 1.67 -9.66 -3.35
N LYS A 214 2.85 -10.02 -2.84
CA LYS A 214 3.65 -11.12 -3.39
C LYS A 214 2.94 -12.47 -3.26
N GLU A 215 2.44 -12.80 -2.08
CA GLU A 215 1.73 -14.05 -1.83
C GLU A 215 0.43 -14.12 -2.65
N LEU A 216 -0.30 -13.01 -2.78
CA LEU A 216 -1.46 -12.92 -3.68
C LEU A 216 -1.07 -13.23 -5.14
N THR A 217 0.07 -12.72 -5.60
CA THR A 217 0.58 -12.99 -6.95
C THR A 217 0.88 -14.48 -7.13
N ASP A 218 1.53 -15.11 -6.15
CA ASP A 218 1.82 -16.54 -6.17
C ASP A 218 0.54 -17.39 -6.21
N LEU A 219 -0.49 -17.02 -5.43
CA LEU A 219 -1.79 -17.69 -5.43
C LEU A 219 -2.51 -17.55 -6.78
N VAL A 220 -2.41 -16.39 -7.43
CA VAL A 220 -2.97 -16.20 -8.79
C VAL A 220 -2.23 -17.08 -9.80
N ILE A 221 -0.91 -17.21 -9.69
CA ILE A 221 -0.13 -18.11 -10.55
C ILE A 221 -0.54 -19.57 -10.32
N GLN A 222 -0.72 -19.99 -9.07
CA GLN A 222 -1.20 -21.33 -8.73
C GLN A 222 -2.61 -21.57 -9.30
N ASP A 223 -3.53 -20.61 -9.15
CA ASP A 223 -4.86 -20.72 -9.72
C ASP A 223 -4.82 -20.88 -11.25
N LEU A 224 -3.96 -20.15 -11.96
CA LEU A 224 -3.90 -20.24 -13.42
C LEU A 224 -3.17 -21.46 -13.95
N PHE A 225 -2.18 -21.99 -13.22
CA PHE A 225 -1.21 -22.92 -13.80
C PHE A 225 -0.99 -24.22 -13.02
N ASP A 226 -1.50 -24.34 -11.79
CA ASP A 226 -1.41 -25.58 -11.02
C ASP A 226 -2.66 -26.46 -11.25
N PHE A 227 -2.49 -27.48 -12.08
CA PHE A 227 -3.50 -28.50 -12.39
C PHE A 227 -3.05 -29.84 -11.82
N ASN A 228 -3.10 -29.97 -10.49
CA ASN A 228 -2.86 -31.24 -9.82
C ASN A 228 -3.95 -32.28 -10.18
N PRO A 229 -3.70 -33.59 -9.96
CA PRO A 229 -4.65 -34.64 -10.32
C PRO A 229 -6.05 -34.44 -9.74
N GLU A 230 -6.18 -33.98 -8.50
CA GLU A 230 -7.47 -33.71 -7.85
C GLU A 230 -8.25 -32.60 -8.57
N ARG A 231 -7.58 -31.52 -8.97
CA ARG A 231 -8.20 -30.43 -9.74
C ARG A 231 -8.62 -30.90 -11.13
N ILE A 232 -7.82 -31.75 -11.77
CA ILE A 232 -8.17 -32.36 -13.06
C ILE A 232 -9.40 -33.25 -12.91
N GLU A 233 -9.45 -34.10 -11.90
CA GLU A 233 -10.62 -34.96 -11.62
C GLU A 233 -11.87 -34.11 -11.37
N LYS A 234 -11.77 -33.07 -10.55
CA LYS A 234 -12.89 -32.15 -10.30
C LYS A 234 -13.40 -31.49 -11.59
N LEU A 235 -12.50 -31.08 -12.49
CA LEU A 235 -12.88 -30.55 -13.80
C LEU A 235 -13.59 -31.59 -14.66
N CYS A 236 -13.07 -32.83 -14.68
CA CYS A 236 -13.70 -33.95 -15.40
C CYS A 236 -15.11 -34.23 -14.88
N ASP A 237 -15.30 -34.27 -13.57
CA ASP A 237 -16.61 -34.46 -12.93
C ASP A 237 -17.55 -33.30 -13.29
N ASP A 238 -17.07 -32.06 -13.17
CA ASP A 238 -17.83 -30.86 -13.49
C ASP A 238 -18.33 -30.85 -14.95
N TYR A 239 -17.51 -31.27 -15.91
CA TYR A 239 -17.91 -31.32 -17.32
C TYR A 239 -18.78 -32.55 -17.64
N SER A 240 -18.42 -33.73 -17.14
CA SER A 240 -19.18 -34.97 -17.38
C SER A 240 -20.60 -34.94 -16.80
N ASN A 241 -20.82 -34.19 -15.71
CA ASN A 241 -22.16 -34.00 -15.14
C ASN A 241 -23.05 -33.02 -15.93
N ARG A 242 -22.47 -32.16 -16.77
CA ARG A 242 -23.20 -31.10 -17.52
C ARG A 242 -23.32 -31.39 -19.01
N MET A 243 -22.44 -32.22 -19.56
CA MET A 243 -22.40 -32.57 -20.98
C MET A 243 -22.98 -33.96 -21.21
N ASP A 244 -23.67 -34.15 -22.33
CA ASP A 244 -23.98 -35.48 -22.81
C ASP A 244 -22.74 -36.18 -23.40
N ASN A 245 -22.86 -37.48 -23.66
CA ASN A 245 -21.76 -38.30 -24.15
C ASN A 245 -21.23 -37.86 -25.53
N GLU A 246 -22.06 -37.22 -26.37
CA GLU A 246 -21.65 -36.78 -27.70
C GLU A 246 -20.83 -35.48 -27.60
N ALA A 247 -21.33 -34.50 -26.84
CA ALA A 247 -20.63 -33.27 -26.54
C ALA A 247 -19.29 -33.52 -25.82
N LEU A 248 -19.25 -34.46 -24.87
CA LEU A 248 -18.03 -34.82 -24.14
C LEU A 248 -16.97 -35.40 -25.09
N LYS A 249 -17.36 -36.24 -26.05
CA LYS A 249 -16.44 -36.78 -27.06
C LYS A 249 -15.84 -35.68 -27.93
N ILE A 250 -16.68 -34.76 -28.42
CA ILE A 250 -16.22 -33.60 -29.20
C ILE A 250 -15.21 -32.77 -28.40
N PHE A 251 -15.49 -32.53 -27.12
CA PHE A 251 -14.59 -31.79 -26.24
C PHE A 251 -13.24 -32.50 -26.05
N VAL A 252 -13.25 -33.81 -25.78
CA VAL A 252 -12.03 -34.62 -25.64
C VAL A 252 -11.21 -34.62 -26.92
N ASP A 253 -11.85 -34.78 -28.09
CA ASP A 253 -11.15 -34.78 -29.37
C ASP A 253 -10.58 -33.40 -29.71
N ALA A 254 -11.30 -32.32 -29.38
CA ALA A 254 -10.79 -30.95 -29.51
C ALA A 254 -9.56 -30.70 -28.63
N LEU A 255 -9.51 -31.26 -27.41
CA LEU A 255 -8.33 -31.19 -26.55
C LEU A 255 -7.16 -32.01 -27.12
N LYS A 256 -7.40 -33.25 -27.54
CA LYS A 256 -6.36 -34.11 -28.15
C LYS A 256 -5.69 -33.44 -29.35
N ASN A 257 -6.47 -32.77 -30.20
CA ASN A 257 -5.96 -32.04 -31.36
C ASN A 257 -5.10 -30.81 -31.00
N ARG A 258 -5.15 -30.34 -29.74
CA ARG A 258 -4.35 -29.21 -29.23
C ARG A 258 -3.11 -29.67 -28.44
N ILE A 259 -3.03 -30.95 -28.08
CA ILE A 259 -1.82 -31.53 -27.49
C ILE A 259 -0.81 -31.68 -28.63
N LYS A 260 0.24 -30.87 -28.59
CA LYS A 260 1.41 -31.00 -29.48
C LYS A 260 2.40 -32.00 -28.91
#